data_AF-A0A2M8UNT1-F1
#
_entry.id   AF-A0A2M8UNT1-F1
#
_cell.length_a   1.000
_cell.length_b   1.000
_cell.length_c   1.000
_cell.angle_alpha   90.00
_cell.angle_beta   90.00
_cell.angle_gamma   90.00
#
_symmetry.space_group_name_H-M   'P 1'
#
loop_
_entity.id
_entity.type
_entity.pdbx_description
1 polymer ?
#
loop_
_entity_poly.entity_id
_entity_poly.type
_entity_poly.pdbx_seq_one_letter_code
_entity_poly.pdbx_strand_id
1 'polypeptide(L)'
;MRTSALLLLALFSLTAQAAQLPFAILPGGSMAYKHVESIRERKFSNLVQQKTDFSCGAAALATILRQAYALDVDEEFVIKGMLVRADPDLVRTQGFSMLDMKTYLEGIGMRARGYRIPAASLEKLTIPVIVLMDIRGYKHFVVMQRAYKGYVYIGDPVLGHKRFTQEDFLKGWNGIIFAVIGPGYQQANALMSPPDPLTARDRINAFSPVKDAELMEFGFIQSDFL
;
A
#
# COMPACT_ATOMS: atom_id res chain seq x y z
N MET A 1 39.03 -24.85 -9.41
CA MET A 1 38.70 -23.78 -10.39
C MET A 1 37.21 -23.41 -10.43
N ARG A 2 36.26 -24.35 -10.27
CA ARG A 2 34.81 -24.04 -10.24
C ARG A 2 34.32 -23.33 -8.96
N THR A 3 34.96 -23.59 -7.81
CA THR A 3 34.60 -23.01 -6.51
C THR A 3 35.02 -21.55 -6.36
N SER A 4 36.13 -21.14 -6.96
CA SER A 4 36.60 -19.75 -6.94
C SER A 4 35.73 -18.81 -7.78
N ALA A 5 35.08 -19.32 -8.85
CA ALA A 5 34.18 -18.54 -9.69
C ALA A 5 32.84 -18.22 -8.99
N LEU A 6 32.35 -19.11 -8.12
CA LEU A 6 31.14 -18.88 -7.31
C LEU A 6 31.37 -17.83 -6.21
N LEU A 7 32.59 -17.78 -5.63
CA LEU A 7 32.96 -16.80 -4.62
C LEU A 7 33.13 -15.38 -5.20
N LEU A 8 33.59 -15.28 -6.45
CA LEU A 8 33.66 -14.01 -7.17
C LEU A 8 32.28 -13.47 -7.60
N LEU A 9 31.33 -14.35 -7.95
CA LEU A 9 29.97 -13.92 -8.30
C LEU A 9 29.19 -13.41 -7.07
N ALA A 10 29.46 -13.94 -5.87
CA ALA A 10 28.82 -13.47 -4.64
C ALA A 10 29.27 -12.05 -4.24
N LEU A 11 30.50 -11.66 -4.60
CA LEU A 11 31.05 -10.32 -4.35
C LEU A 11 30.51 -9.23 -5.29
N PHE A 12 29.85 -9.61 -6.39
CA PHE A 12 29.18 -8.68 -7.33
C PHE A 12 27.69 -8.51 -7.07
N SER A 13 27.21 -8.92 -5.90
CA SER A 13 25.89 -8.55 -5.39
C SER A 13 25.86 -7.05 -5.05
N LEU A 14 25.94 -6.21 -6.08
CA LEU A 14 25.74 -4.77 -5.99
C LEU A 14 24.42 -4.54 -5.26
N THR A 15 24.52 -4.02 -4.05
CA THR A 15 23.39 -3.42 -3.36
C THR A 15 22.87 -2.31 -4.27
N ALA A 16 21.73 -2.56 -4.92
CA ALA A 16 20.99 -1.51 -5.62
C ALA A 16 20.45 -0.54 -4.54
N GLN A 17 21.28 0.42 -4.14
CA GLN A 17 20.87 1.50 -3.25
C GLN A 17 20.08 2.54 -4.04
N ALA A 18 18.96 2.97 -3.48
CA ALA A 18 18.26 4.19 -3.88
C ALA A 18 19.25 5.37 -3.83
N ALA A 19 19.55 5.97 -4.99
CA ALA A 19 20.46 7.11 -5.11
C ALA A 19 19.69 8.34 -5.59
N GLN A 20 20.04 9.52 -5.07
CA GLN A 20 19.52 10.78 -5.60
C GLN A 20 20.27 11.10 -6.89
N LEU A 21 19.56 11.19 -8.01
CA LEU A 21 20.15 11.57 -9.29
C LEU A 21 19.95 13.08 -9.52
N PRO A 22 21.02 13.86 -9.66
CA PRO A 22 20.91 15.25 -10.09
C PRO A 22 20.56 15.32 -11.57
N PHE A 23 19.61 16.16 -11.95
CA PHE A 23 19.32 16.49 -13.34
C PHE A 23 19.15 18.00 -13.51
N ALA A 24 19.70 18.54 -14.60
CA ALA A 24 19.61 19.96 -14.92
C ALA A 24 18.22 20.25 -15.52
N ILE A 25 17.50 21.22 -14.94
CA ILE A 25 16.14 21.58 -15.39
C ILE A 25 16.16 22.75 -16.39
N LEU A 26 17.16 23.63 -16.31
CA LEU A 26 17.29 24.84 -17.13
C LEU A 26 18.76 25.14 -17.48
N PRO A 27 19.02 25.80 -18.62
CA PRO A 27 20.33 26.39 -18.90
C PRO A 27 20.58 27.50 -17.87
N GLY A 28 21.50 27.29 -16.92
CA GLY A 28 21.75 28.23 -15.82
C GLY A 28 22.03 27.61 -14.45
N GLY A 29 21.98 26.28 -14.31
CA GLY A 29 22.58 25.59 -13.16
C GLY A 29 21.64 25.22 -12.01
N SER A 30 20.32 25.37 -12.16
CA SER A 30 19.39 24.79 -11.18
C SER A 30 19.34 23.26 -11.34
N MET A 31 19.94 22.56 -10.38
CA MET A 31 19.89 21.10 -10.27
C MET A 31 18.61 20.69 -9.54
N ALA A 32 17.79 19.83 -10.13
CA ALA A 32 16.79 19.08 -9.37
C ALA A 32 17.34 17.74 -8.93
N TYR A 33 16.93 17.34 -7.73
CA TYR A 33 17.23 16.04 -7.17
C TYR A 33 15.94 15.23 -7.16
N LYS A 34 15.92 14.12 -7.89
CA LYS A 34 14.81 13.16 -7.81
C LYS A 34 15.20 12.05 -6.86
N HIS A 35 14.35 11.78 -5.86
CA HIS A 35 14.47 10.56 -5.07
C HIS A 35 14.12 9.37 -5.96
N VAL A 36 15.07 8.46 -6.15
CA VAL A 36 14.89 7.26 -6.98
C VAL A 36 14.61 6.08 -6.06
N GLU A 37 13.46 5.46 -6.24
CA GLU A 37 13.06 4.25 -5.52
C GLU A 37 13.15 3.03 -6.46
N SER A 38 13.54 1.89 -5.91
CA SER A 38 13.43 0.60 -6.59
C SER A 38 11.97 0.19 -6.78
N ILE A 39 11.73 -0.72 -7.73
CA ILE A 39 10.39 -1.32 -7.97
C ILE A 39 9.84 -1.95 -6.68
N ARG A 40 10.70 -2.58 -5.88
CA ARG A 40 10.32 -3.21 -4.62
C ARG A 40 9.93 -2.16 -3.57
N GLU A 41 10.73 -1.11 -3.39
CA GLU A 41 10.43 -0.04 -2.44
C GLU A 41 9.10 0.64 -2.81
N ARG A 42 8.92 0.99 -4.08
CA ARG A 42 7.70 1.62 -4.55
C ARG A 42 6.46 0.75 -4.32
N LYS A 43 6.59 -0.56 -4.50
CA LYS A 43 5.51 -1.55 -4.29
C LYS A 43 4.99 -1.55 -2.84
N PHE A 44 5.85 -1.27 -1.86
CA PHE A 44 5.51 -1.23 -0.43
C PHE A 44 5.62 0.17 0.17
N SER A 45 5.67 1.22 -0.66
CA SER A 45 5.78 2.61 -0.18
C SER A 45 4.66 2.92 0.81
N ASN A 46 4.99 3.44 1.99
CA ASN A 46 4.02 3.74 3.06
C ASN A 46 3.25 2.51 3.61
N LEU A 47 3.66 1.28 3.31
CA LEU A 47 3.10 0.06 3.88
C LEU A 47 4.11 -0.61 4.81
N VAL A 48 3.63 -1.22 5.89
CA VAL A 48 4.46 -2.12 6.71
C VAL A 48 4.41 -3.51 6.08
N GLN A 49 5.54 -3.95 5.52
CA GLN A 49 5.65 -5.28 4.92
C GLN A 49 5.64 -6.36 6.00
N GLN A 50 4.82 -7.39 5.79
CA GLN A 50 4.77 -8.58 6.64
C GLN A 50 6.05 -9.41 6.49
N LYS A 51 6.64 -9.83 7.62
CA LYS A 51 7.85 -10.66 7.68
C LYS A 51 7.62 -12.03 8.33
N THR A 52 6.57 -12.19 9.11
CA THR A 52 6.25 -13.44 9.82
C THR A 52 5.01 -14.11 9.22
N ASP A 53 4.87 -15.43 9.35
CA ASP A 53 3.65 -16.10 8.94
C ASP A 53 2.48 -15.72 9.84
N PHE A 54 1.27 -15.65 9.27
CA PHE A 54 0.02 -15.36 9.97
C PHE A 54 -0.07 -14.00 10.71
N SER A 55 0.87 -13.07 10.46
CA SER A 55 0.90 -11.73 11.06
C SER A 55 0.28 -10.63 10.18
N CYS A 56 -0.43 -10.98 9.11
CA CYS A 56 -1.06 -10.02 8.20
C CYS A 56 -1.91 -8.95 8.89
N GLY A 57 -2.69 -9.33 9.91
CA GLY A 57 -3.46 -8.40 10.73
C GLY A 57 -2.57 -7.41 11.49
N ALA A 58 -1.45 -7.87 12.04
CA ALA A 58 -0.47 -7.03 12.73
C ALA A 58 0.17 -6.00 11.78
N ALA A 59 0.59 -6.44 10.60
CA ALA A 59 1.22 -5.57 9.60
C ALA A 59 0.23 -4.57 9.00
N ALA A 60 -1.02 -4.99 8.73
CA ALA A 60 -2.09 -4.09 8.29
C ALA A 60 -2.40 -3.03 9.36
N LEU A 61 -2.45 -3.45 10.63
CA LEU A 61 -2.67 -2.55 11.74
C LEU A 61 -1.51 -1.57 11.94
N ALA A 62 -0.26 -2.05 11.91
CA ALA A 62 0.94 -1.22 11.98
C ALA A 62 0.96 -0.17 10.86
N THR A 63 0.53 -0.54 9.64
CA THR A 63 0.40 0.39 8.52
C THR A 63 -0.56 1.54 8.83
N ILE A 64 -1.75 1.25 9.37
CA ILE A 64 -2.72 2.28 9.74
C ILE A 64 -2.17 3.16 10.87
N LEU A 65 -1.60 2.56 11.92
CA LEU A 65 -1.05 3.32 13.05
C LEU A 65 0.09 4.24 12.62
N ARG A 66 0.98 3.75 11.75
CA ARG A 66 2.10 4.54 11.23
C ARG A 66 1.67 5.66 10.32
N GLN A 67 0.81 5.39 9.34
CA GLN A 67 0.47 6.37 8.32
C GLN A 67 -0.67 7.30 8.74
N ALA A 68 -1.73 6.77 9.36
CA ALA A 68 -2.91 7.55 9.71
C ALA A 68 -2.80 8.24 11.07
N TYR A 69 -1.93 7.76 11.96
CA TYR A 69 -1.77 8.30 13.32
C TYR A 69 -0.34 8.75 13.65
N ALA A 70 0.60 8.67 12.68
CA ALA A 70 2.01 9.01 12.86
C ALA A 70 2.69 8.34 14.08
N LEU A 71 2.27 7.12 14.39
CA LEU A 71 2.92 6.31 15.42
C LEU A 71 4.11 5.55 14.82
N ASP A 72 5.28 5.68 15.42
CA ASP A 72 6.45 4.93 14.97
C ASP A 72 6.40 3.48 15.48
N VAL A 73 5.56 2.68 14.83
CA VAL A 73 5.35 1.26 15.15
C VAL A 73 5.57 0.41 13.92
N ASP A 74 6.23 -0.74 14.10
CA ASP A 74 6.40 -1.74 13.06
C ASP A 74 5.56 -3.00 13.34
N GLU A 75 5.69 -4.00 12.46
CA GLU A 75 4.98 -5.27 12.61
C GLU A 75 5.33 -5.96 13.93
N GLU A 76 6.62 -6.02 14.30
CA GLU A 76 7.08 -6.74 15.49
C GLU A 76 6.54 -6.08 16.78
N PHE A 77 6.53 -4.76 16.82
CA PHE A 77 5.96 -4.00 17.93
C PHE A 77 4.47 -4.32 18.13
N VAL A 78 3.70 -4.33 17.03
CA VAL A 78 2.25 -4.62 17.08
C VAL A 78 1.98 -6.08 17.43
N ILE A 79 2.78 -7.03 16.90
CA ILE A 79 2.72 -8.46 17.29
C ILE A 79 2.91 -8.62 18.79
N LYS A 80 3.99 -8.05 19.35
CA LYS A 80 4.28 -8.13 20.78
C LYS A 80 3.15 -7.55 21.62
N GLY A 81 2.60 -6.41 21.21
CA GLY A 81 1.48 -5.77 21.90
C GLY A 81 0.20 -6.60 21.89
N MET A 82 -0.13 -7.26 20.76
CA MET A 82 -1.32 -8.12 20.67
C MET A 82 -1.15 -9.42 21.47
N LEU A 83 0.05 -10.02 21.46
CA LEU A 83 0.34 -11.25 22.20
C LEU A 83 0.26 -11.11 23.73
N VAL A 84 0.20 -9.90 24.27
CA VAL A 84 -0.04 -9.69 25.72
C VAL A 84 -1.40 -10.24 26.15
N ARG A 85 -2.40 -10.23 25.25
CA ARG A 85 -3.77 -10.69 25.54
C ARG A 85 -4.30 -11.78 24.61
N ALA A 86 -3.66 -11.99 23.46
CA ALA A 86 -4.02 -13.05 22.52
C ALA A 86 -3.43 -14.40 22.96
N ASP A 87 -4.08 -15.49 22.57
CA ASP A 87 -3.58 -16.86 22.76
C ASP A 87 -2.45 -17.16 21.75
N PRO A 88 -1.19 -17.38 22.19
CA PRO A 88 -0.07 -17.62 21.28
C PRO A 88 -0.23 -18.88 20.42
N ASP A 89 -0.87 -19.93 20.93
CA ASP A 89 -1.01 -21.20 20.20
C ASP A 89 -2.08 -21.08 19.10
N LEU A 90 -3.14 -20.32 19.37
CA LEU A 90 -4.14 -19.97 18.36
C LEU A 90 -3.54 -19.07 17.27
N VAL A 91 -2.79 -18.03 17.66
CA VAL A 91 -2.17 -17.09 16.71
C VAL A 91 -1.17 -17.81 15.79
N ARG A 92 -0.42 -18.79 16.28
CA ARG A 92 0.52 -19.57 15.46
C ARG A 92 -0.16 -20.39 14.36
N THR A 93 -1.39 -20.82 14.58
CA THR A 93 -2.11 -21.71 13.66
C THR A 93 -3.13 -20.98 12.78
N GLN A 94 -3.72 -19.89 13.28
CA GLN A 94 -4.82 -19.18 12.63
C GLN A 94 -4.53 -17.70 12.37
N GLY A 95 -3.47 -17.15 12.97
CA GLY A 95 -3.15 -15.72 12.94
C GLY A 95 -3.96 -14.88 13.91
N PHE A 96 -3.73 -13.57 13.86
CA PHE A 96 -4.46 -12.61 14.68
C PHE A 96 -5.89 -12.40 14.18
N SER A 97 -6.85 -12.41 15.11
CA SER A 97 -8.25 -12.11 14.84
C SER A 97 -8.53 -10.60 14.91
N MET A 98 -9.70 -10.18 14.42
CA MET A 98 -10.17 -8.80 14.65
C MET A 98 -10.38 -8.48 16.14
N LEU A 99 -10.67 -9.50 16.96
CA LEU A 99 -10.82 -9.34 18.40
C LEU A 99 -9.47 -9.03 19.06
N ASP A 100 -8.39 -9.69 18.62
CA ASP A 100 -7.04 -9.43 19.13
C ASP A 100 -6.61 -8.00 18.80
N MET A 101 -6.81 -7.59 17.54
CA MET A 101 -6.54 -6.22 17.08
C MET A 101 -7.34 -5.19 17.88
N LYS A 102 -8.64 -5.44 18.11
CA LYS A 102 -9.50 -4.56 18.92
C LYS A 102 -8.97 -4.43 20.35
N THR A 103 -8.68 -5.57 20.97
CA THR A 103 -8.22 -5.65 22.36
C THR A 103 -6.92 -4.88 22.55
N TYR A 104 -5.96 -5.04 21.63
CA TYR A 104 -4.72 -4.27 21.63
C TYR A 104 -4.96 -2.75 21.47
N LEU A 105 -5.76 -2.34 20.48
CA LEU A 105 -6.09 -0.94 20.25
C LEU A 105 -6.73 -0.27 21.47
N GLU A 106 -7.66 -0.95 22.13
CA GLU A 106 -8.27 -0.47 23.38
C GLU A 106 -7.25 -0.35 24.52
N GLY A 107 -6.21 -1.20 24.53
CA GLY A 107 -5.11 -1.11 25.49
C GLY A 107 -4.23 0.12 25.34
N ILE A 108 -4.13 0.67 24.13
CA ILE A 108 -3.36 1.89 23.84
C ILE A 108 -4.25 3.15 23.78
N GLY A 109 -5.48 3.07 24.30
CA GLY A 109 -6.42 4.20 24.35
C GLY A 109 -7.11 4.54 23.02
N MET A 110 -7.03 3.65 22.03
CA MET A 110 -7.78 3.77 20.79
C MET A 110 -9.09 2.99 20.84
N ARG A 111 -9.99 3.27 19.91
CA ARG A 111 -11.25 2.55 19.72
C ARG A 111 -11.18 1.79 18.40
N ALA A 112 -11.71 0.58 18.38
CA ALA A 112 -11.81 -0.19 17.15
C ALA A 112 -13.19 -0.81 17.02
N ARG A 113 -13.76 -0.76 15.81
CA ARG A 113 -15.09 -1.31 15.54
C ARG A 113 -15.16 -2.03 14.20
N GLY A 114 -15.72 -3.24 14.24
CA GLY A 114 -16.16 -3.96 13.06
C GLY A 114 -17.54 -3.48 12.62
N TYR A 115 -17.69 -3.13 11.35
CA TYR A 115 -18.97 -2.75 10.76
C TYR A 115 -19.27 -3.62 9.55
N ARG A 116 -20.51 -4.07 9.43
CA ARG A 116 -21.02 -4.63 8.18
C ARG A 116 -21.63 -3.50 7.37
N ILE A 117 -21.14 -3.28 6.16
CA ILE A 117 -21.62 -2.21 5.28
C ILE A 117 -22.01 -2.75 3.91
N PRO A 118 -22.99 -2.13 3.22
CA PRO A 118 -23.30 -2.51 1.84
C PRO A 118 -22.20 -2.03 0.89
N ALA A 119 -22.00 -2.76 -0.21
CA ALA A 119 -21.00 -2.45 -1.24
C ALA A 119 -21.08 -1.01 -1.76
N ALA A 120 -22.30 -0.47 -1.91
CA ALA A 120 -22.53 0.90 -2.37
C ALA A 120 -22.00 1.99 -1.40
N SER A 121 -21.66 1.63 -0.16
CA SER A 121 -21.08 2.55 0.81
C SER A 121 -19.54 2.57 0.78
N LEU A 122 -18.89 1.70 0.02
CA LEU A 122 -17.42 1.64 -0.06
C LEU A 122 -16.82 2.98 -0.51
N GLU A 123 -17.41 3.62 -1.53
CA GLU A 123 -16.94 4.92 -2.04
C GLU A 123 -17.19 6.09 -1.07
N LYS A 124 -18.06 5.90 -0.07
CA LYS A 124 -18.33 6.91 0.96
C LYS A 124 -17.34 6.84 2.14
N LEU A 125 -16.50 5.81 2.19
CA LEU A 125 -15.49 5.68 3.23
C LEU A 125 -14.37 6.69 3.01
N THR A 126 -14.20 7.59 3.99
CA THR A 126 -13.19 8.65 3.97
C THR A 126 -11.96 8.34 4.81
N ILE A 127 -11.91 7.13 5.40
CA ILE A 127 -10.80 6.67 6.25
C ILE A 127 -10.32 5.31 5.76
N PRO A 128 -9.01 4.99 5.90
CA PRO A 128 -8.51 3.66 5.63
C PRO A 128 -9.01 2.69 6.70
N VAL A 129 -9.38 1.48 6.28
CA VAL A 129 -9.95 0.43 7.14
C VAL A 129 -9.26 -0.90 6.87
N ILE A 130 -9.26 -1.80 7.85
CA ILE A 130 -8.79 -3.16 7.64
C ILE A 130 -9.97 -4.01 7.15
N VAL A 131 -9.76 -4.82 6.12
CA VAL A 131 -10.76 -5.75 5.60
C VAL A 131 -10.20 -7.15 5.52
N LEU A 132 -11.08 -8.15 5.64
CA LEU A 132 -10.73 -9.54 5.40
C LEU A 132 -11.07 -9.89 3.95
N MET A 133 -10.05 -10.29 3.19
CA MET A 133 -10.17 -10.77 1.82
C MET A 133 -10.01 -12.29 1.79
N ASP A 134 -10.83 -12.97 1.01
CA ASP A 134 -10.67 -14.37 0.63
C ASP A 134 -10.25 -14.45 -0.83
N ILE A 135 -9.02 -14.90 -1.07
CA ILE A 135 -8.47 -15.08 -2.41
C ILE A 135 -8.19 -16.56 -2.58
N ARG A 136 -9.08 -17.25 -3.29
CA ARG A 136 -8.96 -18.69 -3.62
C ARG A 136 -8.81 -19.58 -2.37
N GLY A 137 -9.54 -19.27 -1.30
CA GLY A 137 -9.52 -20.00 -0.03
C GLY A 137 -8.47 -19.50 0.97
N TYR A 138 -7.62 -18.55 0.57
CA TYR A 138 -6.68 -17.91 1.47
C TYR A 138 -7.30 -16.63 2.04
N LYS A 139 -7.60 -16.65 3.35
CA LYS A 139 -8.12 -15.51 4.10
C LYS A 139 -6.99 -14.63 4.61
N HIS A 140 -7.05 -13.35 4.30
CA HIS A 140 -5.95 -12.42 4.56
C HIS A 140 -6.45 -11.03 4.93
N PHE A 141 -5.84 -10.43 5.96
CA PHE A 141 -6.13 -9.05 6.33
C PHE A 141 -5.33 -8.07 5.48
N VAL A 142 -6.03 -7.10 4.91
CA VAL A 142 -5.42 -6.04 4.10
C VAL A 142 -5.96 -4.68 4.52
N VAL A 143 -5.21 -3.63 4.20
CA VAL A 143 -5.66 -2.24 4.38
C VAL A 143 -6.44 -1.83 3.14
N MET A 144 -7.75 -1.63 3.27
CA MET A 144 -8.51 -0.88 2.27
C MET A 144 -8.21 0.60 2.45
N GLN A 145 -7.53 1.18 1.47
CA GLN A 145 -7.06 2.56 1.49
C GLN A 145 -8.18 3.53 1.11
N ARG A 146 -8.80 3.29 -0.05
CA ARG A 146 -9.93 4.06 -0.57
C ARG A 146 -10.66 3.29 -1.66
N ALA A 147 -11.92 3.65 -1.90
CA ALA A 147 -12.64 3.29 -3.12
C ALA A 147 -12.90 4.56 -3.95
N TYR A 148 -12.59 4.53 -5.24
CA TYR A 148 -12.71 5.68 -6.12
C TYR A 148 -12.90 5.25 -7.58
N LYS A 149 -13.86 5.87 -8.27
CA LYS A 149 -14.16 5.63 -9.70
C LYS A 149 -14.34 4.13 -10.02
N GLY A 150 -15.08 3.39 -9.20
CA GLY A 150 -15.31 1.95 -9.42
C GLY A 150 -14.10 1.06 -9.16
N TYR A 151 -13.01 1.59 -8.59
CA TYR A 151 -11.85 0.82 -8.16
C TYR A 151 -11.70 0.85 -6.64
N VAL A 152 -11.20 -0.25 -6.07
CA VAL A 152 -10.82 -0.36 -4.66
C VAL A 152 -9.31 -0.50 -4.56
N TYR A 153 -8.68 0.42 -3.85
CA TYR A 153 -7.24 0.45 -3.60
C TYR A 153 -6.94 -0.24 -2.28
N ILE A 154 -6.01 -1.19 -2.33
CA ILE A 154 -5.65 -2.06 -1.23
C ILE A 154 -4.15 -1.99 -0.98
N GLY A 155 -3.76 -1.74 0.26
CA GLY A 155 -2.42 -2.01 0.78
C GLY A 155 -2.36 -3.42 1.34
N ASP A 156 -1.80 -4.35 0.59
CA ASP A 156 -1.60 -5.74 1.00
C ASP A 156 -0.22 -5.87 1.68
N PRO A 157 -0.13 -6.27 2.96
CA PRO A 157 1.15 -6.41 3.66
C PRO A 157 2.13 -7.41 3.03
N VAL A 158 1.63 -8.36 2.24
CA VAL A 158 2.42 -9.40 1.56
C VAL A 158 2.71 -9.01 0.11
N LEU A 159 1.72 -8.45 -0.57
CA LEU A 159 1.76 -8.21 -2.02
C LEU A 159 1.90 -6.74 -2.41
N GLY A 160 1.95 -5.83 -1.46
CA GLY A 160 2.09 -4.39 -1.66
C GLY A 160 0.82 -3.71 -2.16
N HIS A 161 0.97 -2.54 -2.78
CA HIS A 161 -0.19 -1.82 -3.34
C HIS A 161 -0.83 -2.58 -4.49
N LYS A 162 -2.15 -2.74 -4.40
CA LYS A 162 -3.00 -3.35 -5.42
C LYS A 162 -4.24 -2.51 -5.66
N ARG A 163 -4.80 -2.68 -6.85
CA ARG A 163 -6.08 -2.12 -7.24
C ARG A 163 -6.96 -3.23 -7.79
N PHE A 164 -8.19 -3.29 -7.32
CA PHE A 164 -9.21 -4.19 -7.83
C PHE A 164 -10.33 -3.37 -8.47
N THR A 165 -10.99 -3.91 -9.48
CA THR A 165 -12.32 -3.43 -9.84
C THR A 165 -13.23 -3.66 -8.63
N GLN A 166 -14.25 -2.83 -8.45
CA GLN A 166 -15.20 -3.03 -7.36
C GLN A 166 -15.82 -4.43 -7.43
N GLU A 167 -16.18 -4.91 -8.61
CA GLU A 167 -16.72 -6.26 -8.82
C GLU A 167 -15.77 -7.37 -8.34
N ASP A 168 -14.49 -7.29 -8.69
CA ASP A 168 -13.51 -8.31 -8.27
C ASP A 168 -13.22 -8.25 -6.78
N PHE A 169 -13.20 -7.05 -6.19
CA PHE A 169 -13.08 -6.88 -4.75
C PHE A 169 -14.24 -7.55 -4.01
N LEU A 170 -15.48 -7.33 -4.47
CA LEU A 170 -16.69 -7.87 -3.84
C LEU A 170 -16.74 -9.40 -3.84
N LYS A 171 -16.12 -10.08 -4.82
CA LYS A 171 -16.06 -11.56 -4.86
C LYS A 171 -15.29 -12.14 -3.68
N GLY A 172 -14.26 -11.45 -3.20
CA GLY A 172 -13.40 -11.90 -2.10
C GLY A 172 -13.72 -11.24 -0.75
N TRP A 173 -14.55 -10.21 -0.71
CA TRP A 173 -14.84 -9.45 0.50
C TRP A 173 -16.14 -9.90 1.17
N ASN A 174 -16.11 -10.06 2.49
CA ASN A 174 -17.24 -10.59 3.28
C ASN A 174 -18.25 -9.52 3.77
N GLY A 175 -18.10 -8.27 3.34
CA GLY A 175 -18.97 -7.16 3.75
C GLY A 175 -18.58 -6.49 5.08
N ILE A 176 -17.51 -6.95 5.73
CA ILE A 176 -17.06 -6.43 7.03
C ILE A 176 -15.83 -5.52 6.84
N ILE A 177 -15.89 -4.34 7.44
CA ILE A 177 -14.75 -3.44 7.62
C ILE A 177 -14.39 -3.34 9.09
N PHE A 178 -13.11 -3.14 9.38
CA PHE A 178 -12.60 -2.89 10.73
C PHE A 178 -11.98 -1.48 10.76
N ALA A 179 -12.65 -0.57 11.45
CA ALA A 179 -12.25 0.82 11.55
C ALA A 179 -11.50 1.08 12.87
N VAL A 180 -10.37 1.78 12.76
CA VAL A 180 -9.55 2.25 13.88
C VAL A 180 -9.85 3.73 14.10
N ILE A 181 -10.22 4.10 15.32
CA ILE A 181 -10.66 5.44 15.69
C ILE A 181 -9.91 5.87 16.95
N GLY A 182 -9.09 6.90 16.86
CA GLY A 182 -8.35 7.44 18.00
C GLY A 182 -8.08 8.93 17.86
N PRO A 183 -7.52 9.57 18.90
CA PRO A 183 -6.97 10.91 18.78
C PRO A 183 -5.79 10.91 17.81
N GLY A 184 -5.54 12.05 17.15
CA GLY A 184 -4.37 12.21 16.27
C GLY A 184 -4.52 11.65 14.86
N TYR A 185 -5.75 11.29 14.43
CA TYR A 185 -5.98 10.89 13.03
C TYR A 185 -5.64 12.01 12.06
N GLN A 186 -4.74 11.72 11.11
CA GLN A 186 -4.35 12.63 10.05
C GLN A 186 -5.24 12.40 8.84
N GLN A 187 -6.06 13.40 8.48
CA GLN A 187 -6.95 13.31 7.33
C GLN A 187 -6.19 13.21 6.00
N ALA A 188 -5.13 14.02 5.87
CA ALA A 188 -4.21 13.99 4.74
C ALA A 188 -3.05 13.04 5.03
N ASN A 189 -3.32 11.73 4.96
CA ASN A 189 -2.29 10.70 5.12
C ASN A 189 -1.96 10.00 3.80
N ALA A 190 -0.82 9.32 3.76
CA ALA A 190 -0.32 8.64 2.55
C ALA A 190 -1.24 7.52 2.05
N LEU A 191 -2.11 6.96 2.91
CA LEU A 191 -3.05 5.91 2.53
C LEU A 191 -4.24 6.46 1.72
N MET A 192 -4.57 7.75 1.84
CA MET A 192 -5.65 8.37 1.06
C MET A 192 -5.26 8.67 -0.40
N SER A 193 -3.95 8.68 -0.69
CA SER A 193 -3.38 8.91 -2.02
C SER A 193 -2.44 7.77 -2.42
N PRO A 194 -2.94 6.54 -2.58
CA PRO A 194 -2.10 5.39 -2.86
C PRO A 194 -1.45 5.50 -4.24
N PRO A 195 -0.21 5.01 -4.39
CA PRO A 195 0.46 5.03 -5.68
C PRO A 195 -0.28 4.15 -6.68
N ASP A 196 -0.29 4.56 -7.95
CA ASP A 196 -0.84 3.71 -8.99
C ASP A 196 -0.05 2.39 -9.06
N PRO A 197 -0.75 1.23 -9.12
CA PRO A 197 -0.11 -0.06 -9.24
C PRO A 197 0.87 -0.10 -10.42
N LEU A 198 1.95 -0.85 -10.26
CA LEU A 198 2.93 -1.09 -11.31
C LEU A 198 2.42 -2.16 -12.29
N THR A 199 1.27 -1.91 -12.91
CA THR A 199 0.70 -2.77 -13.97
C THR A 199 0.95 -2.14 -15.34
N ALA A 200 1.59 -2.89 -16.24
CA ALA A 200 1.88 -2.43 -17.60
C ALA A 200 0.62 -2.28 -18.48
N ARG A 201 -0.46 -3.02 -18.17
CA ARG A 201 -1.67 -3.09 -19.01
C ARG A 201 -2.38 -1.75 -19.19
N ASP A 202 -2.35 -0.88 -18.18
CA ASP A 202 -3.07 0.40 -18.22
C ASP A 202 -2.15 1.59 -18.55
N ARG A 203 -0.82 1.42 -18.50
CA ARG A 203 0.13 2.52 -18.77
C ARG A 203 0.29 2.84 -20.24
N ILE A 204 0.05 1.88 -21.13
CA ILE A 204 0.08 2.09 -22.58
C ILE A 204 -1.19 2.86 -23.03
N ASN A 205 -2.33 2.62 -22.36
CA ASN A 205 -3.60 3.26 -22.71
C ASN A 205 -3.81 4.64 -22.05
N ALA A 206 -2.99 5.01 -21.07
CA ALA A 206 -3.00 6.34 -20.46
C ALA A 206 -2.19 7.37 -21.27
N PHE A 207 -1.52 6.96 -22.35
CA PHE A 207 -0.99 7.89 -23.34
C PHE A 207 -2.15 8.41 -24.17
N SER A 208 -2.84 9.46 -23.69
CA SER A 208 -3.66 10.27 -24.59
C SER A 208 -2.67 11.05 -25.45
N PRO A 209 -2.61 10.86 -26.78
CA PRO A 209 -1.91 11.80 -27.62
C PRO A 209 -2.48 13.20 -27.32
N VAL A 210 -1.60 14.19 -27.19
CA VAL A 210 -2.00 15.59 -27.02
C VAL A 210 -2.97 15.90 -28.15
N LYS A 211 -4.17 16.38 -27.81
CA LYS A 211 -5.17 16.68 -28.85
C LYS A 211 -4.66 17.81 -29.72
N ASP A 212 -4.96 17.80 -31.01
CA ASP A 212 -4.53 18.85 -31.93
C ASP A 212 -4.93 20.26 -31.43
N ALA A 213 -6.09 20.37 -30.76
CA ALA A 213 -6.54 21.60 -30.12
C ALA A 213 -5.62 22.10 -28.98
N GLU A 214 -5.05 21.19 -28.19
CA GLU A 214 -4.07 21.52 -27.15
C GLU A 214 -2.71 21.89 -27.78
N LEU A 215 -2.33 21.26 -28.89
CA LEU A 215 -1.11 21.61 -29.64
C LEU A 215 -1.20 23.03 -30.24
N MET A 216 -2.37 23.46 -30.69
CA MET A 216 -2.58 24.83 -31.19
C MET A 216 -2.41 25.89 -30.10
N GLU A 217 -2.76 25.59 -28.84
CA GLU A 217 -2.56 26.48 -27.69
C GLU A 217 -1.07 26.69 -27.37
N PHE A 218 -0.23 25.70 -27.66
CA PHE A 218 1.23 25.80 -27.57
C PHE A 218 1.89 26.38 -28.84
N GLY A 219 1.11 26.87 -29.80
CA GLY A 219 1.62 27.53 -31.00
C GLY A 219 2.10 26.57 -32.10
N PHE A 220 1.77 25.27 -32.01
CA PHE A 220 2.01 24.35 -33.11
C PHE A 220 1.00 24.63 -34.22
N ILE A 221 1.49 25.15 -35.35
CA ILE A 221 0.70 25.33 -36.57
C ILE A 221 0.84 24.04 -37.37
N GLN A 222 -0.27 23.42 -37.73
CA GLN A 222 -0.28 22.26 -38.61
C GLN A 222 0.29 22.68 -39.98
N SER A 223 1.55 22.30 -40.26
CA SER A 223 2.13 22.43 -41.58
C SER A 223 1.82 21.15 -42.35
N ASP A 224 0.76 21.17 -43.16
CA ASP A 224 0.53 20.13 -44.15
C ASP A 224 1.63 20.25 -45.21
N PHE A 225 2.70 19.47 -45.07
CA PHE A 225 3.64 19.25 -46.16
C PHE A 225 2.97 18.29 -47.16
N LEU A 226 2.52 18.85 -48.28
CA LEU A 226 2.15 18.11 -49.50
C LEU A 226 3.36 17.38 -50.10
#